data_AF-A0A543EFA9-F1
#
_entry.id   AF-A0A543EFA9-F1
#
_cell.length_a   1.000
_cell.length_b   1.000
_cell.length_c   1.000
_cell.angle_alpha   90.00
_cell.angle_beta   90.00
_cell.angle_gamma   90.00
#
_symmetry.space_group_name_H-M   'P 1'
#
loop_
_entity.id
_entity.type
_entity.pdbx_description
1 polymer ?
#
loop_
_entity_poly.entity_id
_entity_poly.type
_entity_poly.pdbx_seq_one_letter_code
_entity_poly.pdbx_strand_id
1 'polypeptide(L)'
;MTRPVRFLALLFPNVTQLDLTGPAQFFSSPPGASVDLVWKDRSPVVTDAGFAIVPTVDFATAPQADVLMIPGGQGVFELLEDDETLDFVRRQAAGARFITSVCTGAFLLGAAGLLVGRRATTHWNSHAMLELLGAVPVEERVVRDGDLITGGGVTAGLDFALTVLAEVFDPQTARAVQLGYEYDPAPPFDAGHPSRPEADAGQVSSTLQTRRELREPVVRRAAARLAGRVEPVG
;
A
#
# COMPACT_ATOMS: atom_id res chain seq x y z
N MET A 1 6.85 25.22 18.07
CA MET A 1 5.90 24.16 17.68
C MET A 1 6.62 23.27 16.68
N THR A 2 6.67 21.97 16.89
CA THR A 2 7.30 21.01 15.97
C THR A 2 6.47 20.93 14.68
N ARG A 3 7.14 20.76 13.53
CA ARG A 3 6.48 20.59 12.22
C ARG A 3 5.55 19.36 12.28
N PRO A 4 4.33 19.42 11.71
CA PRO A 4 3.47 18.25 11.61
C PRO A 4 4.12 17.09 10.84
N VAL A 5 3.83 15.86 11.26
CA VAL A 5 4.18 14.64 10.52
C VAL A 5 3.25 14.53 9.31
N ARG A 6 3.85 14.41 8.12
CA ARG A 6 3.15 14.34 6.85
C ARG A 6 3.01 12.91 6.35
N PHE A 7 1.78 12.44 6.31
CA PHE A 7 1.39 11.24 5.60
C PHE A 7 0.96 11.62 4.19
N LEU A 8 1.58 11.03 3.19
CA LEU A 8 1.26 11.26 1.78
C LEU A 8 0.77 9.95 1.17
N ALA A 9 -0.52 9.88 0.85
CA ALA A 9 -1.15 8.70 0.29
C ALA A 9 -1.39 8.87 -1.20
N LEU A 10 -0.90 7.94 -2.01
CA LEU A 10 -1.12 7.94 -3.45
C LEU A 10 -2.58 7.59 -3.77
N LEU A 11 -3.28 8.46 -4.49
CA LEU A 11 -4.64 8.24 -4.98
C LEU A 11 -4.59 8.04 -6.50
N PHE A 12 -5.21 7.00 -7.05
CA PHE A 12 -5.18 6.72 -8.49
C PHE A 12 -6.50 6.09 -8.99
N PRO A 13 -6.80 6.14 -10.30
CA PRO A 13 -7.99 5.53 -10.86
C PRO A 13 -8.06 4.03 -10.53
N ASN A 14 -9.25 3.52 -10.18
CA ASN A 14 -9.44 2.12 -9.79
C ASN A 14 -8.63 1.69 -8.54
N VAL A 15 -8.28 2.65 -7.67
CA VAL A 15 -7.82 2.36 -6.31
C VAL A 15 -8.92 1.63 -5.54
N THR A 16 -8.55 0.63 -4.73
CA THR A 16 -9.46 0.11 -3.72
C THR A 16 -9.55 1.14 -2.61
N GLN A 17 -10.65 1.90 -2.61
CA GLN A 17 -10.77 3.09 -1.77
C GLN A 17 -10.51 2.80 -0.29
N LEU A 18 -10.89 1.61 0.21
CA LEU A 18 -10.71 1.23 1.62
C LEU A 18 -9.24 1.02 1.99
N ASP A 19 -8.41 0.60 1.04
CA ASP A 19 -6.96 0.49 1.21
C ASP A 19 -6.33 1.87 1.45
N LEU A 20 -6.98 2.94 0.97
CA LEU A 20 -6.56 4.33 1.13
C LEU A 20 -7.24 5.00 2.34
N THR A 21 -8.57 5.00 2.36
CA THR A 21 -9.37 5.78 3.32
C THR A 21 -9.31 5.21 4.73
N GLY A 22 -9.20 3.89 4.88
CA GLY A 22 -9.03 3.24 6.18
C GLY A 22 -7.80 3.75 6.92
N PRO A 23 -6.58 3.56 6.37
CA PRO A 23 -5.36 4.10 6.96
C PRO A 23 -5.35 5.63 7.06
N ALA A 24 -5.84 6.35 6.03
CA ALA A 24 -5.89 7.80 6.06
C ALA A 24 -6.72 8.35 7.23
N GLN A 25 -7.83 7.69 7.57
CA GLN A 25 -8.63 8.06 8.74
C GLN A 25 -7.82 7.96 10.03
N PHE A 26 -7.05 6.89 10.21
CA PHE A 26 -6.20 6.67 11.39
C PHE A 26 -5.01 7.62 11.43
N PHE A 27 -4.37 7.89 10.28
CA PHE A 27 -3.25 8.82 10.18
C PHE A 27 -3.64 10.27 10.45
N SER A 28 -4.89 10.64 10.23
CA SER A 28 -5.39 12.00 10.49
C SER A 28 -5.62 12.32 11.98
N SER A 29 -5.68 11.30 12.84
CA SER A 29 -6.14 11.45 14.23
C SER A 29 -5.10 12.00 15.20
N PRO A 30 -3.81 11.60 15.16
CA PRO A 30 -2.82 12.08 16.12
C PRO A 30 -2.62 13.60 16.04
N PRO A 31 -2.44 14.28 17.19
CA PRO A 31 -2.08 15.68 17.21
C PRO A 31 -0.79 15.95 16.44
N GLY A 32 -0.81 16.91 15.53
CA GLY A 32 0.34 17.22 14.69
C GLY A 32 0.57 16.23 13.54
N ALA A 33 -0.43 15.43 13.16
CA ALA A 33 -0.44 14.73 11.88
C ALA A 33 -1.15 15.56 10.80
N SER A 34 -0.74 15.37 9.55
CA SER A 34 -1.46 15.84 8.37
C SER A 34 -1.45 14.76 7.30
N VAL A 35 -2.58 14.57 6.61
CA VAL A 35 -2.73 13.60 5.53
C VAL A 35 -3.02 14.33 4.23
N ASP A 36 -2.21 14.06 3.21
CA ASP A 36 -2.43 14.54 1.85
C ASP A 36 -2.70 13.35 0.92
N LEU A 37 -3.68 13.52 0.03
CA LEU A 37 -3.97 12.60 -1.06
C LEU A 37 -3.35 13.16 -2.32
N VAL A 38 -2.43 12.43 -2.93
CA VAL A 38 -1.66 12.92 -4.07
C VAL A 38 -1.99 12.15 -5.34
N TRP A 39 -2.17 12.88 -6.43
CA TRP A 39 -2.26 12.32 -7.78
C TRP A 39 -1.57 13.22 -8.83
N LYS A 40 -1.69 12.87 -10.12
CA LYS A 40 -1.11 13.64 -11.23
C LYS A 40 -1.65 15.07 -11.31
N ASP A 41 -2.93 15.24 -11.03
CA ASP A 41 -3.62 16.52 -10.92
C ASP A 41 -4.69 16.45 -9.82
N ARG A 42 -5.48 17.52 -9.66
CA ARG A 42 -6.51 17.63 -8.61
C ARG A 42 -7.95 17.37 -9.11
N SER A 43 -8.10 16.77 -10.27
CA SER A 43 -9.40 16.33 -10.78
C SER A 43 -9.92 15.14 -9.97
N PRO A 44 -11.26 14.95 -9.87
CA PRO A 44 -11.82 13.79 -9.19
C PRO A 44 -11.32 12.46 -9.79
N VAL A 45 -10.87 11.56 -8.93
CA VAL A 45 -10.35 10.23 -9.29
C VAL A 45 -11.38 9.18 -8.92
N VAL A 46 -11.87 8.43 -9.92
CA VAL A 46 -12.87 7.36 -9.72
C VAL A 46 -12.22 6.11 -9.12
N THR A 47 -12.79 5.64 -8.02
CA THR A 47 -12.35 4.43 -7.29
C THR A 47 -12.95 3.16 -7.90
N ASP A 48 -12.46 1.99 -7.51
CA ASP A 48 -13.05 0.70 -7.92
C ASP A 48 -14.48 0.46 -7.37
N ALA A 49 -14.91 1.29 -6.40
CA ALA A 49 -16.26 1.31 -5.85
C ALA A 49 -17.20 2.28 -6.61
N GLY A 50 -16.73 2.94 -7.67
CA GLY A 50 -17.54 3.76 -8.57
C GLY A 50 -17.78 5.21 -8.14
N PHE A 51 -17.42 5.60 -6.91
CA PHE A 51 -17.42 6.99 -6.48
C PHE A 51 -16.03 7.63 -6.65
N ALA A 52 -15.97 8.96 -6.69
CA ALA A 52 -14.73 9.70 -6.87
C ALA A 52 -14.19 10.31 -5.56
N ILE A 53 -12.86 10.37 -5.44
CA ILE A 53 -12.13 11.09 -4.39
C ILE A 53 -11.33 12.20 -5.05
N VAL A 54 -11.26 13.38 -4.43
CA VAL A 54 -10.50 14.52 -4.96
C VAL A 54 -9.11 14.56 -4.31
N PRO A 55 -8.02 14.56 -5.09
CA PRO A 55 -6.66 14.77 -4.57
C PRO A 55 -6.51 16.11 -3.86
N THR A 56 -5.81 16.13 -2.72
CA THR A 56 -5.52 17.37 -1.98
C THR A 56 -4.35 18.12 -2.59
N VAL A 57 -3.39 17.41 -3.19
CA VAL A 57 -2.20 17.93 -3.86
C VAL A 57 -1.93 17.16 -5.15
N ASP A 58 -1.12 17.73 -6.04
CA ASP A 58 -0.65 17.06 -7.26
C ASP A 58 0.83 16.67 -7.17
N PHE A 59 1.34 15.89 -8.13
CA PHE A 59 2.74 15.44 -8.14
C PHE A 59 3.76 16.59 -8.17
N ALA A 60 3.40 17.75 -8.74
CA ALA A 60 4.29 18.89 -8.87
C ALA A 60 4.40 19.70 -7.57
N THR A 61 3.33 19.73 -6.77
CA THR A 61 3.21 20.56 -5.58
C THR A 61 3.22 19.76 -4.27
N ALA A 62 3.20 18.43 -4.35
CA ALA A 62 3.22 17.56 -3.17
C ALA A 62 4.45 17.84 -2.29
N PRO A 63 4.26 18.06 -0.98
CA PRO A 63 5.39 18.18 -0.06
C PRO A 63 6.14 16.85 0.06
N GLN A 64 7.38 16.91 0.56
CA GLN A 64 8.11 15.70 0.94
C GLN A 64 7.37 14.98 2.07
N ALA A 65 7.06 13.71 1.87
CA ALA A 65 6.41 12.85 2.85
C ALA A 65 7.35 12.50 4.00
N ASP A 66 6.82 12.44 5.22
CA ASP A 66 7.46 11.70 6.32
C ASP A 66 7.10 10.21 6.24
N VAL A 67 5.86 9.92 5.84
CA VAL A 67 5.35 8.56 5.60
C VAL A 67 4.70 8.54 4.22
N LEU A 68 5.30 7.78 3.30
CA LEU A 68 4.72 7.51 1.99
C LEU A 68 3.80 6.28 2.09
N MET A 69 2.57 6.38 1.59
CA MET A 69 1.60 5.29 1.60
C MET A 69 1.08 4.99 0.21
N ILE A 70 1.24 3.73 -0.21
CA ILE A 70 0.71 3.23 -1.49
C ILE A 70 -0.44 2.24 -1.24
N PRO A 71 -1.70 2.61 -1.52
CA PRO A 71 -2.83 1.69 -1.41
C PRO A 71 -2.84 0.66 -2.55
N GLY A 72 -3.69 -0.36 -2.42
CA GLY A 72 -3.94 -1.35 -3.46
C GLY A 72 -5.10 -0.97 -4.38
N GLY A 73 -5.55 -1.97 -5.14
CA GLY A 73 -6.57 -1.84 -6.18
C GLY A 73 -6.11 -2.39 -7.53
N GLN A 74 -7.05 -2.48 -8.47
CA GLN A 74 -6.73 -2.93 -9.83
C GLN A 74 -5.87 -1.91 -10.56
N GLY A 75 -6.08 -0.61 -10.29
CA GLY A 75 -5.31 0.47 -10.90
C GLY A 75 -3.80 0.33 -10.70
N VAL A 76 -3.33 -0.31 -9.62
CA VAL A 76 -1.90 -0.54 -9.39
C VAL A 76 -1.23 -1.23 -10.57
N PHE A 77 -1.91 -2.19 -11.21
CA PHE A 77 -1.33 -2.96 -12.30
C PHE A 77 -1.14 -2.14 -13.57
N GLU A 78 -1.92 -1.08 -13.76
CA GLU A 78 -1.72 -0.10 -14.84
C GLU A 78 -0.52 0.82 -14.55
N LEU A 79 -0.23 1.07 -13.26
CA LEU A 79 0.84 1.95 -12.82
C LEU A 79 2.23 1.32 -12.79
N LEU A 80 2.34 -0.01 -12.93
CA LEU A 80 3.64 -0.70 -12.89
C LEU A 80 4.56 -0.33 -14.07
N GLU A 81 4.00 0.29 -15.12
CA GLU A 81 4.73 0.76 -16.30
C GLU A 81 4.60 2.29 -16.51
N ASP A 82 3.97 3.00 -15.56
CA ASP A 82 3.79 4.46 -15.60
C ASP A 82 5.03 5.17 -15.00
N ASP A 83 5.94 5.62 -15.87
CA ASP A 83 7.22 6.18 -15.44
C ASP A 83 7.07 7.44 -14.57
N GLU A 84 6.07 8.28 -14.86
CA GLU A 84 5.78 9.48 -14.06
C GLU A 84 5.46 9.14 -12.60
N THR A 85 4.57 8.17 -12.39
CA THR A 85 4.16 7.70 -11.06
C THR A 85 5.29 6.97 -10.38
N LEU A 86 6.00 6.07 -11.08
CA LEU A 86 7.14 5.36 -10.51
C LEU A 86 8.25 6.31 -10.07
N ASP A 87 8.56 7.33 -10.86
CA ASP A 87 9.57 8.33 -10.50
C ASP A 87 9.09 9.22 -9.35
N PHE A 88 7.80 9.56 -9.29
CA PHE A 88 7.22 10.25 -8.13
C PHE A 88 7.37 9.42 -6.84
N VAL A 89 7.01 8.14 -6.89
CA VAL A 89 7.14 7.20 -5.76
C VAL A 89 8.60 7.09 -5.31
N ARG A 90 9.56 6.94 -6.24
CA ARG A 90 10.99 6.90 -5.92
C ARG A 90 11.47 8.19 -5.23
N ARG A 91 11.07 9.35 -5.75
CA ARG A 91 11.45 10.65 -5.16
C ARG A 91 10.92 10.80 -3.74
N GLN A 92 9.64 10.48 -3.50
CA GLN A 92 9.04 10.56 -2.18
C GLN A 92 9.68 9.54 -1.22
N ALA A 93 9.90 8.31 -1.67
CA ALA A 93 10.54 7.26 -0.88
C ALA A 93 11.94 7.65 -0.41
N ALA A 94 12.74 8.31 -1.25
CA ALA A 94 14.12 8.69 -0.94
C ALA A 94 14.26 9.65 0.26
N GLY A 95 13.23 10.43 0.58
CA GLY A 95 13.21 11.34 1.72
C GLY A 95 12.22 10.97 2.82
N ALA A 96 11.48 9.86 2.68
CA ALA A 96 10.51 9.42 3.67
C ALA A 96 11.21 8.73 4.85
N ARG A 97 10.65 8.86 6.05
CA ARG A 97 11.07 8.08 7.24
C ARG A 97 10.53 6.66 7.16
N PHE A 98 9.35 6.48 6.58
CA PHE A 98 8.74 5.18 6.34
C PHE A 98 8.15 5.11 4.94
N ILE A 99 8.42 4.00 4.26
CA ILE A 99 7.83 3.64 2.98
C ILE A 99 6.79 2.56 3.27
N THR A 100 5.56 2.77 2.83
CA THR A 100 4.48 1.87 3.23
C THR A 100 3.53 1.54 2.10
N SER A 101 2.87 0.38 2.21
CA SER A 101 1.80 0.00 1.30
C SER A 101 0.77 -0.89 1.95
N VAL A 102 -0.43 -0.91 1.39
CA VAL A 102 -1.50 -1.85 1.74
C VAL A 102 -1.86 -2.66 0.51
N CYS A 103 -2.19 -3.95 0.71
CA CYS A 103 -2.74 -4.82 -0.32
C CYS A 103 -1.82 -4.87 -1.54
N THR A 104 -2.36 -4.71 -2.75
CA THR A 104 -1.57 -4.75 -3.99
C THR A 104 -0.66 -3.54 -4.18
N GLY A 105 -0.72 -2.51 -3.33
CA GLY A 105 0.19 -1.35 -3.41
C GLY A 105 1.67 -1.74 -3.32
N ALA A 106 1.98 -2.87 -2.68
CA ALA A 106 3.33 -3.43 -2.65
C ALA A 106 3.91 -3.70 -4.05
N PHE A 107 3.08 -4.00 -5.06
CA PHE A 107 3.56 -4.19 -6.43
C PHE A 107 4.13 -2.90 -7.03
N LEU A 108 3.54 -1.74 -6.72
CA LEU A 108 4.06 -0.47 -7.20
C LEU A 108 5.39 -0.12 -6.52
N LEU A 109 5.53 -0.42 -5.21
CA LEU A 109 6.81 -0.32 -4.51
C LEU A 109 7.86 -1.25 -5.14
N GLY A 110 7.48 -2.48 -5.48
CA GLY A 110 8.35 -3.44 -6.15
C GLY A 110 8.80 -2.97 -7.53
N ALA A 111 7.88 -2.47 -8.37
CA ALA A 111 8.20 -1.90 -9.68
C ALA A 111 9.05 -0.62 -9.57
N ALA A 112 8.91 0.13 -8.48
CA ALA A 112 9.79 1.26 -8.16
C ALA A 112 11.21 0.82 -7.74
N GLY A 113 11.43 -0.48 -7.48
CA GLY A 113 12.71 -1.05 -7.04
C GLY A 113 12.90 -1.04 -5.52
N LEU A 114 11.87 -0.70 -4.75
CA LEU A 114 11.96 -0.47 -3.31
C LEU A 114 11.86 -1.76 -2.47
N LEU A 115 11.54 -2.89 -3.10
CA LEU A 115 11.37 -4.17 -2.41
C LEU A 115 12.49 -5.18 -2.65
N VAL A 116 13.50 -4.86 -3.46
CA VAL A 116 14.57 -5.81 -3.80
C VAL A 116 15.33 -6.27 -2.55
N GLY A 117 15.28 -7.57 -2.26
CA GLY A 117 15.89 -8.20 -1.09
C GLY A 117 15.18 -7.92 0.25
N ARG A 118 14.01 -7.27 0.24
CA ARG A 118 13.28 -6.85 1.44
C ARG A 118 12.11 -7.77 1.72
N ARG A 119 11.81 -8.01 3.01
CA ARG A 119 10.60 -8.72 3.44
C ARG A 119 9.37 -7.86 3.20
N ALA A 120 8.36 -8.42 2.54
CA ALA A 120 7.10 -7.72 2.29
C ALA A 120 5.90 -8.68 2.22
N THR A 121 4.71 -8.16 2.50
CA THR A 121 3.42 -8.84 2.27
C THR A 121 2.57 -8.05 1.28
N THR A 122 1.50 -8.67 0.81
CA THR A 122 0.49 -8.08 -0.08
C THR A 122 -0.83 -8.82 0.09
N HIS A 123 -1.80 -8.58 -0.78
CA HIS A 123 -3.04 -9.34 -0.79
C HIS A 123 -2.79 -10.82 -1.13
N TRP A 124 -3.44 -11.75 -0.40
CA TRP A 124 -3.24 -13.20 -0.55
C TRP A 124 -3.34 -13.68 -2.00
N ASN A 125 -4.30 -13.15 -2.77
CA ASN A 125 -4.51 -13.53 -4.17
C ASN A 125 -3.43 -13.02 -5.17
N SER A 126 -2.41 -12.34 -4.68
CA SER A 126 -1.24 -11.92 -5.47
C SER A 126 0.09 -12.28 -4.80
N HIS A 127 0.09 -12.90 -3.63
CA HIS A 127 1.25 -12.97 -2.74
C HIS A 127 2.51 -13.56 -3.41
N ALA A 128 2.37 -14.70 -4.07
CA ALA A 128 3.47 -15.37 -4.78
C ALA A 128 4.13 -14.53 -5.88
N MET A 129 3.42 -13.54 -6.46
CA MET A 129 3.99 -12.70 -7.53
C MET A 129 4.96 -11.62 -7.00
N LEU A 130 5.05 -11.39 -5.68
CA LEU A 130 6.00 -10.44 -5.11
C LEU A 130 7.46 -10.83 -5.39
N GLU A 131 7.77 -12.13 -5.44
CA GLU A 131 9.12 -12.63 -5.74
C GLU A 131 9.63 -12.15 -7.10
N LEU A 132 8.72 -11.98 -8.06
CA LEU A 132 9.05 -11.50 -9.41
C LEU A 132 9.65 -10.08 -9.38
N LEU A 133 9.35 -9.29 -8.35
CA LEU A 133 9.87 -7.93 -8.15
C LEU A 133 11.04 -7.89 -7.14
N GLY A 134 11.63 -9.06 -6.83
CA GLY A 134 12.79 -9.18 -5.96
C GLY A 134 12.49 -9.10 -4.46
N ALA A 135 11.22 -9.04 -4.05
CA ALA A 135 10.85 -9.09 -2.65
C ALA A 135 11.02 -10.50 -2.07
N VAL A 136 11.17 -10.59 -0.75
CA VAL A 136 11.04 -11.82 0.04
C VAL A 136 9.61 -11.86 0.59
N PRO A 137 8.68 -12.65 0.03
CA PRO A 137 7.29 -12.65 0.47
C PRO A 137 7.16 -13.26 1.87
N VAL A 138 6.36 -12.63 2.71
CA VAL A 138 6.07 -13.08 4.07
C VAL A 138 4.56 -13.11 4.28
N GLU A 139 4.02 -14.25 4.72
CA GLU A 139 2.59 -14.45 4.98
C GLU A 139 2.21 -13.95 6.38
N GLU A 140 2.30 -12.64 6.59
CA GLU A 140 1.82 -11.97 7.79
C GLU A 140 0.85 -10.85 7.39
N ARG A 141 -0.01 -10.46 8.35
CA ARG A 141 -1.02 -9.40 8.12
C ARG A 141 -0.37 -8.03 7.94
N VAL A 142 0.71 -7.77 8.67
CA VAL A 142 1.56 -6.59 8.57
C VAL A 142 3.01 -7.07 8.68
N VAL A 143 3.86 -6.68 7.74
CA VAL A 143 5.29 -7.00 7.72
C VAL A 143 6.07 -5.70 7.82
N ARG A 144 7.06 -5.68 8.72
CA ARG A 144 8.05 -4.61 8.82
C ARG A 144 9.43 -5.14 8.50
N ASP A 145 10.16 -4.38 7.71
CA ASP A 145 11.58 -4.56 7.38
C ASP A 145 12.24 -3.20 7.41
N GLY A 146 12.92 -2.83 8.51
CA GLY A 146 13.51 -1.50 8.66
C GLY A 146 12.48 -0.36 8.58
N ASP A 147 12.65 0.49 7.56
CA ASP A 147 11.79 1.64 7.19
C ASP A 147 10.59 1.25 6.30
N LEU A 148 10.54 0.00 5.82
CA LEU A 148 9.45 -0.52 5.01
C LEU A 148 8.39 -1.18 5.90
N ILE A 149 7.12 -0.79 5.73
CA ILE A 149 5.98 -1.45 6.39
C ILE A 149 4.90 -1.76 5.35
N THR A 150 4.60 -3.03 5.14
CA THR A 150 3.57 -3.48 4.18
C THR A 150 2.43 -4.20 4.89
N GLY A 151 1.19 -3.86 4.56
CA GLY A 151 -0.02 -4.53 5.03
C GLY A 151 -0.61 -5.46 3.97
N GLY A 152 -1.26 -6.52 4.43
CA GLY A 152 -1.95 -7.49 3.58
C GLY A 152 -3.22 -6.93 2.92
N GLY A 153 -4.21 -7.79 2.68
CA GLY A 153 -5.41 -7.41 1.92
C GLY A 153 -6.33 -6.42 2.63
N VAL A 154 -6.70 -5.35 1.93
CA VAL A 154 -7.80 -4.41 2.21
C VAL A 154 -7.90 -3.93 3.66
N THR A 155 -8.67 -4.63 4.49
CA THR A 155 -8.89 -4.26 5.90
C THR A 155 -7.64 -4.42 6.77
N ALA A 156 -6.62 -5.13 6.29
CA ALA A 156 -5.29 -5.12 6.90
C ALA A 156 -4.73 -3.70 7.02
N GLY A 157 -5.20 -2.75 6.20
CA GLY A 157 -4.87 -1.33 6.30
C GLY A 157 -5.15 -0.72 7.68
N LEU A 158 -6.15 -1.20 8.42
CA LEU A 158 -6.49 -0.65 9.74
C LEU A 158 -5.46 -1.07 10.81
N ASP A 159 -5.10 -2.35 10.85
CA ASP A 159 -4.05 -2.86 11.74
C ASP A 159 -2.65 -2.34 11.35
N PHE A 160 -2.42 -2.24 10.03
CA PHE A 160 -1.25 -1.61 9.47
C PHE A 160 -1.12 -0.15 9.93
N ALA A 161 -2.21 0.62 9.91
CA ALA A 161 -2.17 2.02 10.33
C ALA A 161 -1.83 2.16 11.81
N LEU A 162 -2.37 1.31 12.68
CA LEU A 162 -2.01 1.28 14.10
C LEU A 162 -0.51 0.95 14.30
N THR A 163 0.02 0.00 13.52
CA THR A 163 1.45 -0.34 13.53
C THR A 163 2.30 0.87 13.13
N VAL A 164 1.95 1.54 12.02
CA VAL A 164 2.67 2.73 11.55
C VAL A 164 2.60 3.86 12.57
N LEU A 165 1.44 4.11 13.18
CA LEU A 165 1.28 5.14 14.19
C LEU A 165 2.17 4.90 15.41
N ALA A 166 2.30 3.64 15.84
CA ALA A 166 3.16 3.28 16.96
C ALA A 166 4.65 3.55 16.68
N GLU A 167 5.09 3.39 15.43
CA GLU A 167 6.46 3.65 14.99
C GLU A 167 6.74 5.14 14.74
N VAL A 168 5.75 5.87 14.25
CA VAL A 168 5.89 7.27 13.84
C VAL A 168 5.81 8.21 15.05
N PHE A 169 4.90 7.91 15.99
CA PHE A 169 4.65 8.68 17.20
C PHE A 169 5.10 7.88 18.43
N ASP A 170 4.26 6.98 18.91
CA ASP A 170 4.50 6.09 20.04
C ASP A 170 3.31 5.11 20.23
N PRO A 171 3.49 4.00 20.98
CA PRO A 171 2.42 3.03 21.23
C PRO A 171 1.22 3.57 22.04
N GLN A 172 1.36 4.65 22.81
CA GLN A 172 0.25 5.23 23.57
C GLN A 172 -0.68 6.01 22.62
N THR A 173 -0.12 6.75 21.68
CA THR A 173 -0.85 7.44 20.61
C THR A 173 -1.64 6.45 19.76
N ALA A 174 -1.02 5.35 19.31
CA ALA A 174 -1.72 4.32 18.53
C ALA A 174 -2.91 3.71 19.30
N ARG A 175 -2.73 3.38 20.59
CA ARG A 175 -3.81 2.86 21.44
C ARG A 175 -4.93 3.86 21.67
N ALA A 176 -4.60 5.15 21.82
CA ALA A 176 -5.60 6.20 21.95
C ALA A 176 -6.45 6.34 20.67
N VAL A 177 -5.83 6.25 19.48
CA VAL A 177 -6.55 6.25 18.20
C VAL A 177 -7.43 5.01 18.07
N GLN A 178 -6.91 3.83 18.41
CA GLN A 178 -7.68 2.58 18.40
C GLN A 178 -8.95 2.70 19.26
N LEU A 179 -8.81 3.20 20.49
CA LEU A 179 -9.93 3.42 21.40
C LEU A 179 -10.90 4.49 20.87
N GLY A 180 -10.37 5.59 20.33
CA GLY A 180 -11.17 6.70 19.80
C GLY A 180 -12.06 6.31 18.62
N TYR A 181 -11.66 5.32 17.83
CA TYR A 181 -12.48 4.74 16.75
C TYR A 181 -13.24 3.48 17.13
N GLU A 182 -13.16 3.05 18.39
CA GLU A 182 -13.76 1.80 18.84
C GLU A 182 -13.39 0.63 17.91
N TYR A 183 -12.11 0.57 17.52
CA TYR A 183 -11.62 -0.48 16.63
C TYR A 183 -11.44 -1.80 17.41
N ASP A 184 -12.58 -2.45 17.64
CA ASP A 184 -12.77 -3.76 18.28
C ASP A 184 -13.58 -4.67 17.34
N PRO A 185 -12.96 -5.19 16.26
CA PRO A 185 -13.70 -5.87 15.20
C PRO A 185 -14.24 -7.23 15.67
N ALA A 186 -15.55 -7.45 15.44
CA ALA A 186 -16.22 -8.73 15.63
C ALA A 186 -16.86 -9.23 14.31
N PRO A 187 -16.07 -9.78 13.37
CA PRO A 187 -16.62 -10.26 12.10
C PRO A 187 -17.65 -11.37 12.31
N PRO A 188 -18.79 -11.37 11.59
CA PRO A 188 -19.84 -12.38 11.75
C PRO A 188 -19.53 -13.73 11.08
N PHE A 189 -18.42 -13.84 10.33
CA PHE A 189 -18.00 -15.04 9.61
C PHE A 189 -16.47 -15.22 9.73
N ASP A 190 -16.01 -16.47 9.78
CA ASP A 190 -14.58 -16.83 9.80
C ASP A 190 -14.09 -17.23 8.40
N ALA A 191 -14.23 -16.31 7.44
CA ALA A 191 -13.88 -16.51 6.02
C ALA A 191 -12.89 -15.44 5.50
N GLY A 192 -12.30 -14.63 6.38
CA GLY A 192 -11.50 -13.46 6.01
C GLY A 192 -10.11 -13.73 5.41
N HIS A 193 -9.66 -15.00 5.37
CA HIS A 193 -8.37 -15.40 4.80
C HIS A 193 -8.45 -16.84 4.27
N PRO A 194 -7.70 -17.23 3.22
CA PRO A 194 -7.71 -18.59 2.67
C PRO A 194 -7.44 -19.72 3.68
N SER A 195 -6.76 -19.41 4.79
CA SER A 195 -6.46 -20.37 5.85
C SER A 195 -7.59 -20.53 6.89
N ARG A 196 -8.70 -19.81 6.75
CA ARG A 196 -9.81 -19.84 7.70
C ARG A 196 -10.79 -20.98 7.40
N PRO A 197 -11.43 -21.55 8.42
CA PRO A 197 -12.29 -22.73 8.27
C PRO A 197 -13.52 -22.50 7.38
N GLU A 198 -14.08 -21.29 7.32
CA GLU A 198 -15.25 -20.99 6.48
C GLU A 198 -14.86 -20.46 5.08
N ALA A 199 -13.56 -20.41 4.75
CA ALA A 199 -13.13 -20.00 3.42
C ALA A 199 -13.38 -21.12 2.38
N ASP A 200 -14.07 -20.78 1.30
CA ASP A 200 -14.33 -21.73 0.20
C ASP A 200 -13.04 -22.02 -0.60
N ALA A 201 -12.53 -23.25 -0.48
CA ALA A 201 -11.30 -23.67 -1.14
C ALA A 201 -11.37 -23.63 -2.68
N GLY A 202 -12.55 -23.86 -3.27
CA GLY A 202 -12.77 -23.77 -4.71
C GLY A 202 -12.74 -22.32 -5.21
N GLN A 203 -13.33 -21.40 -4.43
CA GLN A 203 -13.25 -19.97 -4.68
C GLN A 203 -11.81 -19.46 -4.52
N VAL A 204 -11.08 -19.90 -3.50
CA VAL A 204 -9.67 -19.54 -3.30
C VAL A 204 -8.84 -19.97 -4.51
N SER A 205 -8.97 -21.23 -4.94
CA SER A 205 -8.21 -21.79 -6.06
C SER A 205 -8.52 -21.07 -7.38
N SER A 206 -9.81 -20.87 -7.69
CA SER A 206 -10.23 -20.17 -8.91
C SER A 206 -9.83 -18.70 -8.91
N THR A 207 -9.85 -18.04 -7.75
CA THR A 207 -9.37 -16.66 -7.59
C THR A 207 -7.88 -16.58 -7.86
N LEU A 208 -7.07 -17.45 -7.25
CA LEU A 208 -5.62 -17.46 -7.47
C LEU A 208 -5.27 -17.67 -8.94
N GLN A 209 -5.92 -18.64 -9.59
CA GLN A 209 -5.71 -18.90 -11.01
C GLN A 209 -6.05 -17.66 -11.85
N THR A 210 -7.25 -17.12 -11.68
CA THR A 210 -7.73 -15.96 -12.46
C THR A 210 -6.83 -14.74 -12.25
N ARG A 211 -6.44 -14.46 -11.00
CA ARG A 211 -5.58 -13.31 -10.69
C ARG A 211 -4.18 -13.48 -11.26
N ARG A 212 -3.63 -14.70 -11.23
CA ARG A 212 -2.35 -15.02 -11.83
C ARG A 212 -2.37 -14.77 -13.34
N GLU A 213 -3.36 -15.30 -14.04
CA GLU A 213 -3.51 -15.13 -15.50
C GLU A 213 -3.61 -13.66 -15.91
N LEU A 214 -4.32 -12.84 -15.13
CA LEU A 214 -4.50 -11.41 -15.42
C LEU A 214 -3.27 -10.55 -15.05
N ARG A 215 -2.60 -10.85 -13.92
CA ARG A 215 -1.61 -9.95 -13.32
C ARG A 215 -0.17 -10.36 -13.61
N GLU A 216 0.13 -11.66 -13.67
CA GLU A 216 1.50 -12.13 -13.84
C GLU A 216 2.18 -11.56 -15.11
N PRO A 217 1.51 -11.47 -16.27
CA PRO A 217 2.15 -10.90 -17.47
C PRO A 217 2.65 -9.47 -17.28
N VAL A 218 1.87 -8.61 -16.62
CA VAL A 218 2.27 -7.21 -16.37
C VAL A 218 3.33 -7.11 -15.27
N VAL A 219 3.23 -7.92 -14.21
CA VAL A 219 4.27 -7.98 -13.17
C VAL A 219 5.61 -8.43 -13.75
N ARG A 220 5.62 -9.41 -14.66
CA ARG A 220 6.84 -9.85 -15.35
C ARG A 220 7.46 -8.77 -16.24
N ARG A 221 6.65 -7.98 -16.95
CA ARG A 221 7.16 -6.84 -17.72
C ARG A 221 7.77 -5.78 -16.81
N ALA A 222 7.11 -5.45 -15.70
CA ALA A 222 7.63 -4.51 -14.71
C ALA A 222 8.97 -4.99 -14.11
N ALA A 223 9.07 -6.28 -13.79
CA ALA A 223 10.31 -6.91 -13.33
C ALA A 223 11.45 -6.81 -14.36
N ALA A 224 11.16 -7.07 -15.64
CA ALA A 224 12.15 -6.93 -16.71
C ALA A 224 12.63 -5.47 -16.89
N ARG A 225 11.72 -4.50 -16.80
CA ARG A 225 12.05 -3.06 -16.80
C ARG A 225 12.94 -2.69 -15.62
N LEU A 226 12.65 -3.23 -14.43
CA LEU A 226 13.45 -3.00 -13.24
C LEU A 226 14.87 -3.55 -13.42
N ALA A 227 15.02 -4.79 -13.89
CA ALA A 227 16.33 -5.40 -14.13
C ALA A 227 17.18 -4.62 -15.14
N GLY A 228 16.55 -4.10 -16.21
CA GLY A 228 17.23 -3.25 -17.21
C GLY A 228 17.69 -1.89 -16.69
N ARG A 229 17.17 -1.42 -15.54
CA ARG A 229 17.64 -0.21 -14.85
C ARG A 229 18.82 -0.49 -13.89
N VAL A 230 19.11 -1.76 -13.59
CA VAL A 230 20.13 -2.21 -12.63
C VAL A 230 21.42 -2.68 -13.33
N GLU A 231 21.63 -2.34 -14.61
CA GLU A 231 22.92 -2.61 -15.28
C GLU A 231 24.10 -2.11 -14.43
N PRO A 232 25.16 -2.92 -14.28
CA PRO A 232 26.24 -2.63 -13.36
C PRO A 232 26.99 -1.39 -13.81
N VAL A 233 27.14 -0.43 -12.89
CA VAL A 233 28.21 0.56 -13.01
C VAL A 233 29.52 -0.23 -13.01
N GLY A 234 30.09 -0.42 -14.20
CA GLY A 234 31.44 -0.93 -14.39
C GLY A 234 32.49 0.03 -13.87
#